data_AF-A0A3N2KHQ6-F1
#
_entry.id   AF-A0A3N2KHQ6-F1
#
_cell.length_a   1.000
_cell.length_b   1.000
_cell.length_c   1.000
_cell.angle_alpha   90.00
_cell.angle_beta   90.00
_cell.angle_gamma   90.00
#
_symmetry.space_group_name_H-M   'P 1'
#
loop_
_entity.id
_entity.type
_entity.pdbx_description
1 polymer ?
#
loop_
_entity_poly.entity_id
_entity_poly.type
_entity_poly.pdbx_seq_one_letter_code
_entity_poly.pdbx_strand_id
1 'polypeptide(L)'
;MIIRKELFKEGEQADGCCPVVITINHNGKSRRVGTSLYVKESAWNRTDALINDRERDYLVKNEILESIYRRVAGIIQSFIDRKLDESLDKLLEPFINEEICSTNNEPAGTIHDTPVHKDSELCFVHLVDRKADASVSHNTRRGYEGFRRYVEKRFGTGPEIVNINQDFTNRFVSAIDEDYGKSESMRRFMISRYNAVVNFGRDSGLIPKGVKIALPPYYLLPANRNLTGEEICNIFSAFNEAIKHDPDVRKKETEALGLFILDIAFQGLAPVDLANLKVKSLNFTTLYAFEKNPRRYLEDERYRREYDLPENRLRVVTLSTTRKKTGRPVVIVASTIGIEGFIRKLMAGKKDDDYLLSCFNPSVCYSASQRQNRLANYFNMMARNLNKAVSKYYRQHNLGENRRITFYFARHAFCNLVDSMDVPRHIIQNMVGHRSSVLEMSYLRPITPWQQAQISHTLLSRYFI
;
A
#
# COMPACT_ATOMS: atom_id res chain seq x y z
N MET A 1 20.50 -17.27 4.05
CA MET A 1 20.04 -17.40 5.44
C MET A 1 18.77 -18.23 5.44
N ILE A 2 18.61 -19.16 6.38
CA ILE A 2 17.49 -20.10 6.43
C ILE A 2 16.85 -20.00 7.81
N ILE A 3 15.54 -19.75 7.88
CA ILE A 3 14.76 -19.70 9.12
C ILE A 3 13.74 -20.83 9.05
N ARG A 4 13.66 -21.70 10.07
CA ARG A 4 12.75 -22.87 10.08
C ARG A 4 12.10 -23.05 11.44
N LYS A 5 10.88 -23.55 11.45
CA LYS A 5 10.22 -24.08 12.65
C LYS A 5 10.65 -25.55 12.79
N GLU A 6 11.11 -25.95 13.95
CA GLU A 6 11.55 -27.32 14.19
C GLU A 6 11.17 -27.80 15.59
N LEU A 7 11.00 -29.12 15.71
CA LEU A 7 10.87 -29.79 16.99
C LEU A 7 12.28 -30.06 17.54
N PHE A 8 12.60 -29.51 18.70
CA PHE A 8 13.91 -29.63 19.31
C PHE A 8 13.96 -30.83 20.27
N LYS A 9 14.35 -31.98 19.72
CA LYS A 9 14.38 -33.28 20.44
C LYS A 9 15.33 -33.30 21.63
N GLU A 10 16.46 -32.60 21.55
CA GLU A 10 17.44 -32.54 22.65
C GLU A 10 16.89 -31.81 23.90
N GLY A 11 15.75 -31.12 23.79
CA GLY A 11 15.06 -30.46 24.90
C GLY A 11 13.84 -31.23 25.42
N GLU A 12 13.72 -32.53 25.14
CA GLU A 12 12.60 -33.36 25.59
C GLU A 12 12.41 -33.32 27.12
N GLN A 13 11.16 -33.12 27.54
CA GLN A 13 10.76 -33.09 28.93
C GLN A 13 10.38 -34.50 29.43
N ALA A 14 10.30 -34.69 30.75
CA ALA A 14 10.00 -35.98 31.38
C ALA A 14 8.63 -36.57 30.99
N ASP A 15 7.72 -35.75 30.45
CA ASP A 15 6.39 -36.15 29.94
C ASP A 15 6.40 -36.58 28.45
N GLY A 16 7.58 -36.62 27.82
CA GLY A 16 7.78 -36.95 26.41
C GLY A 16 7.44 -35.82 25.43
N CYS A 17 7.22 -34.60 25.93
CA CYS A 17 6.99 -33.43 25.09
C CYS A 17 8.32 -32.77 24.70
N CYS A 18 8.47 -32.45 23.43
CA CYS A 18 9.62 -31.71 22.90
C CYS A 18 9.24 -30.23 22.68
N PRO A 19 10.14 -29.28 22.97
CA PRO A 19 9.93 -27.88 22.65
C PRO A 19 9.90 -27.66 21.13
N VAL A 20 9.02 -26.78 20.70
CA VAL A 20 9.04 -26.22 19.36
C VAL A 20 9.91 -24.95 19.38
N VAL A 21 10.81 -24.84 18.40
CA VAL A 21 11.76 -23.72 18.31
C VAL A 21 11.82 -23.19 16.88
N ILE A 22 12.37 -21.98 16.76
CA ILE A 22 12.66 -21.34 15.49
C ILE A 22 14.16 -21.27 15.32
N THR A 23 14.66 -21.94 14.30
CA THR A 23 16.09 -22.08 14.05
C THR A 23 16.50 -21.22 12.87
N ILE A 24 17.53 -20.40 13.10
CA ILE A 24 18.10 -19.45 12.17
C ILE A 24 19.51 -19.93 11.82
N ASN A 25 19.72 -20.27 10.56
CA ASN A 25 20.99 -20.72 10.03
C ASN A 25 21.55 -19.70 9.04
N HIS A 26 22.78 -19.25 9.28
CA HIS A 26 23.51 -18.36 8.38
C HIS A 26 25.01 -18.63 8.44
N ASN A 27 25.62 -18.94 7.30
CA ASN A 27 27.06 -19.19 7.14
C ASN A 27 27.62 -20.17 8.18
N GLY A 28 26.97 -21.32 8.32
CA GLY A 28 27.36 -22.37 9.28
C GLY A 28 27.05 -22.07 10.74
N LYS A 29 26.57 -20.86 11.09
CA LYS A 29 26.13 -20.52 12.45
C LYS A 29 24.64 -20.78 12.61
N SER A 30 24.29 -21.49 13.68
CA SER A 30 22.91 -21.78 14.07
C SER A 30 22.55 -21.05 15.37
N ARG A 31 21.36 -20.45 15.41
CA ARG A 31 20.75 -19.82 16.59
C ARG A 31 19.30 -20.24 16.69
N ARG A 32 18.81 -20.44 17.91
CA ARG A 32 17.44 -20.91 18.18
C ARG A 32 16.68 -19.88 19.01
N VAL A 33 15.39 -19.74 18.72
CA VAL A 33 14.43 -18.93 19.47
C VAL A 33 13.33 -19.85 19.99
N GLY A 34 13.10 -19.89 21.30
CA GLY A 34 12.06 -20.73 21.90
C GLY A 34 10.65 -20.16 21.66
N THR A 35 9.66 -21.03 21.40
CA THR A 35 8.29 -20.59 21.10
C THR A 35 7.29 -20.82 22.25
N SER A 36 7.76 -21.15 23.45
CA SER A 36 6.94 -21.54 24.64
C SER A 36 6.00 -22.73 24.44
N LEU A 37 6.05 -23.40 23.29
CA LEU A 37 5.20 -24.52 22.93
C LEU A 37 5.96 -25.83 23.09
N TYR A 38 5.28 -26.83 23.66
CA TYR A 38 5.76 -28.19 23.83
C TYR A 38 4.73 -29.15 23.26
N VAL A 39 5.18 -30.10 22.45
CA VAL A 39 4.33 -31.12 21.83
C VAL A 39 5.07 -32.45 21.74
N LYS A 40 4.32 -33.56 21.75
CA LYS A 40 4.88 -34.89 21.47
C LYS A 40 5.32 -34.99 20.02
N GLU A 41 6.34 -35.80 19.74
CA GLU A 41 6.83 -35.99 18.38
C GLU A 41 5.73 -36.49 17.41
N SER A 42 4.81 -37.33 17.91
CA SER A 42 3.68 -37.84 17.12
C SER A 42 2.70 -36.76 16.65
N ALA A 43 2.69 -35.60 17.30
CA ALA A 43 1.85 -34.45 17.00
C ALA A 43 2.54 -33.41 16.10
N TRP A 44 3.81 -33.61 15.73
CA TRP A 44 4.55 -32.69 14.84
C TRP A 44 4.58 -33.21 13.40
N ASN A 45 4.06 -32.41 12.47
CA ASN A 45 4.19 -32.67 11.05
C ASN A 45 5.49 -32.03 10.52
N ARG A 46 6.47 -32.88 10.16
CA ARG A 46 7.77 -32.44 9.66
C ARG A 46 7.72 -31.76 8.29
N THR A 47 6.76 -32.15 7.44
CA THR A 47 6.60 -31.62 6.08
C THR A 47 6.05 -30.21 6.13
N ASP A 48 4.97 -30.02 6.90
CA ASP A 48 4.27 -28.73 6.99
C ASP A 48 4.86 -27.82 8.07
N ALA A 49 5.73 -28.36 8.93
CA ALA A 49 6.30 -27.70 10.10
C ALA A 49 5.21 -27.07 10.99
N LEU A 50 4.18 -27.86 11.27
CA LEU A 50 3.00 -27.50 12.07
C LEU A 50 2.63 -28.64 13.01
N ILE A 51 1.87 -28.29 14.05
CA ILE A 51 1.27 -29.23 14.99
C ILE A 51 -0.01 -29.78 14.36
N ASN A 52 -0.19 -31.10 14.38
CA ASN A 52 -1.36 -31.78 13.81
C ASN A 52 -2.49 -31.95 14.84
N ASP A 53 -3.63 -32.46 14.39
CA ASP A 53 -4.87 -32.64 15.14
C ASP A 53 -4.81 -33.64 16.31
N ARG A 54 -3.71 -34.38 16.48
CA ARG A 54 -3.48 -35.23 17.67
C ARG A 54 -3.26 -34.41 18.94
N GLU A 55 -3.00 -33.11 18.81
CA GLU A 55 -2.92 -32.16 19.90
C GLU A 55 -4.24 -31.38 20.00
N ARG A 56 -4.89 -31.39 21.16
CA ARG A 56 -6.25 -30.82 21.35
C ARG A 56 -6.35 -29.35 20.91
N ASP A 57 -5.31 -28.57 21.14
CA ASP A 57 -5.28 -27.12 20.87
C ASP A 57 -4.39 -26.76 19.67
N TYR A 58 -4.22 -27.68 18.71
CA TYR A 58 -3.27 -27.51 17.61
C TYR A 58 -3.46 -26.21 16.80
N LEU A 59 -4.70 -25.76 16.58
CA LEU A 59 -5.00 -24.51 15.88
C LEU A 59 -4.43 -23.29 16.62
N VAL A 60 -4.66 -23.22 17.93
CA VAL A 60 -4.20 -22.12 18.78
C VAL A 60 -2.68 -22.16 18.90
N LYS A 61 -2.11 -23.34 19.13
CA LYS A 61 -0.65 -23.53 19.23
C LYS A 61 0.04 -23.18 17.90
N ASN A 62 -0.54 -23.53 16.76
CA ASN A 62 -0.01 -23.16 15.45
C ASN A 62 -0.07 -21.64 15.22
N GLU A 63 -1.13 -20.94 15.62
CA GLU A 63 -1.16 -19.47 15.49
C GLU A 63 -0.12 -18.79 16.39
N ILE A 64 0.11 -19.30 17.61
CA ILE A 64 1.20 -18.82 18.49
C ILE A 64 2.56 -19.05 17.84
N LEU A 65 2.81 -20.25 17.30
CA LEU A 65 4.04 -20.60 16.60
C LEU A 65 4.29 -19.67 15.40
N GLU A 66 3.25 -19.47 14.58
CA GLU A 66 3.30 -18.58 13.42
C GLU A 66 3.53 -17.13 13.83
N SER A 67 2.90 -16.65 14.90
CA SER A 67 3.11 -15.30 15.42
C SER A 67 4.56 -15.05 15.83
N ILE A 68 5.18 -16.00 16.55
CA ILE A 68 6.58 -15.90 16.97
C ILE A 68 7.51 -15.99 15.76
N TYR A 69 7.20 -16.87 14.80
CA TYR A 69 7.95 -16.97 13.54
C TYR A 69 7.91 -15.69 12.72
N ARG A 70 6.73 -15.09 12.53
CA ARG A 70 6.56 -13.80 11.85
C ARG A 70 7.38 -12.71 12.54
N ARG A 71 7.43 -12.68 13.87
CA ARG A 71 8.22 -11.71 14.63
C ARG A 71 9.72 -11.87 14.40
N VAL A 72 10.23 -13.11 14.51
CA VAL A 72 11.65 -13.42 14.29
C VAL A 72 12.07 -13.07 12.86
N ALA A 73 11.30 -13.53 11.86
CA ALA A 73 11.58 -13.25 10.45
C ALA A 73 11.51 -11.75 10.14
N GLY A 74 10.52 -11.04 10.69
CA GLY A 74 10.34 -9.60 10.48
C GLY A 74 11.47 -8.74 11.04
N ILE A 75 11.98 -9.08 12.23
CA ILE A 75 13.15 -8.38 12.83
C ILE A 75 14.38 -8.54 11.94
N ILE A 76 14.64 -9.76 11.48
CA ILE A 76 15.81 -10.04 10.65
C ILE A 76 15.68 -9.36 9.28
N GLN A 77 14.50 -9.39 8.67
CA GLN A 77 14.27 -8.69 7.40
C GLN A 77 14.49 -7.19 7.54
N SER A 78 13.96 -6.58 8.61
CA SER A 78 14.15 -5.14 8.87
C SER A 78 15.64 -4.78 9.04
N PHE A 79 16.42 -5.69 9.63
CA PHE A 79 17.87 -5.52 9.74
C PHE A 79 18.56 -5.59 8.37
N ILE A 80 18.22 -6.58 7.54
CA ILE A 80 18.77 -6.75 6.18
C ILE A 80 18.41 -5.54 5.31
N ASP A 81 17.15 -5.13 5.31
CA ASP A 81 16.66 -4.01 4.50
C ASP A 81 17.40 -2.72 4.87
N ARG A 82 17.54 -2.43 6.17
CA ARG A 82 18.31 -1.26 6.64
C ARG A 82 19.77 -1.33 6.19
N LYS A 83 20.39 -2.51 6.28
CA LYS A 83 21.80 -2.69 5.85
C LYS A 83 21.97 -2.55 4.34
N LEU A 84 20.98 -3.02 3.58
CA LEU A 84 20.95 -2.86 2.14
C LEU A 84 20.79 -1.37 1.78
N ASP A 85 19.83 -0.66 2.36
CA ASP A 85 19.64 0.78 2.14
C ASP A 85 20.91 1.59 2.46
N GLU A 86 21.63 1.23 3.53
CA GLU A 86 22.90 1.87 3.92
C GLU A 86 24.07 1.55 2.96
N SER A 87 24.03 0.42 2.24
CA SER A 87 25.18 -0.13 1.51
C SER A 87 24.93 -0.32 0.00
N LEU A 88 23.73 -0.01 -0.48
CA LEU A 88 23.29 -0.32 -1.84
C LEU A 88 24.18 0.37 -2.87
N ASP A 89 24.46 1.66 -2.68
CA ASP A 89 25.28 2.44 -3.61
C ASP A 89 26.70 1.87 -3.72
N LYS A 90 27.30 1.43 -2.60
CA LYS A 90 28.62 0.78 -2.57
C LYS A 90 28.62 -0.61 -3.21
N LEU A 91 27.52 -1.35 -3.08
CA LEU A 91 27.36 -2.67 -3.71
C LEU A 91 27.22 -2.57 -5.24
N LEU A 92 26.70 -1.44 -5.72
CA LEU A 92 26.48 -1.19 -7.15
C LEU A 92 27.67 -0.49 -7.82
N GLU A 93 28.56 0.15 -7.06
CA GLU A 93 29.78 0.82 -7.53
C GLU A 93 30.61 0.00 -8.55
N PRO A 94 30.82 -1.32 -8.39
CA PRO A 94 31.58 -2.13 -9.35
C PRO A 94 30.83 -2.43 -10.66
N PHE A 95 29.52 -2.18 -10.71
CA PHE A 95 28.64 -2.51 -11.82
C PHE A 95 28.17 -1.26 -12.61
N ILE A 96 28.63 -0.07 -12.20
CA ILE A 96 28.43 1.16 -12.96
C ILE A 96 29.41 1.14 -14.14
N ASN A 97 28.97 0.60 -15.28
CA ASN A 97 29.64 0.81 -16.55
C ASN A 97 29.34 2.24 -17.02
N GLU A 98 30.36 3.09 -17.12
CA GLU A 98 30.25 4.49 -17.58
C GLU A 98 29.56 4.63 -18.94
N GLU A 99 29.55 3.58 -19.77
CA GLU A 99 28.95 3.60 -21.11
C GLU A 99 27.44 3.33 -21.18
N ILE A 100 26.79 2.80 -20.12
CA ILE A 100 25.35 2.42 -20.17
C ILE A 100 24.45 3.38 -19.37
N CYS A 101 25.02 4.25 -18.53
CA CYS A 101 24.26 5.27 -17.80
C CYS A 101 24.14 6.62 -18.54
N SER A 102 24.28 6.61 -19.86
CA SER A 102 24.05 7.76 -20.75
C SER A 102 22.72 7.61 -21.50
N THR A 103 21.61 7.38 -20.78
CA THR A 103 20.28 7.70 -21.33
C THR A 103 19.39 8.40 -20.29
N ASN A 104 19.25 9.71 -20.50
CA ASN A 104 18.19 10.59 -20.03
C ASN A 104 18.13 10.89 -18.52
N ASN A 105 19.25 11.35 -17.95
CA ASN A 105 19.17 12.52 -17.08
C ASN A 105 19.38 13.74 -17.97
N GLU A 106 18.29 14.35 -18.43
CA GLU A 106 18.37 15.73 -18.93
C GLU A 106 19.04 16.56 -17.82
N PRO A 107 20.07 17.36 -18.15
CA PRO A 107 20.65 18.28 -17.19
C PRO A 107 19.51 19.16 -16.70
N ALA A 108 19.29 19.17 -15.39
CA ALA A 108 18.43 20.16 -14.77
C ALA A 108 18.84 21.53 -15.32
N GLY A 109 17.86 22.19 -15.94
CA GLY A 109 18.05 23.46 -16.62
C GLY A 109 18.85 24.41 -15.77
N THR A 110 19.77 25.10 -16.45
CA THR A 110 20.41 26.36 -16.09
C THR A 110 20.50 26.59 -14.58
N ILE A 111 21.67 26.25 -14.04
CA ILE A 111 22.19 26.81 -12.79
C ILE A 111 21.89 28.32 -12.83
N HIS A 112 20.84 28.74 -12.13
CA HIS A 112 20.80 30.11 -11.66
C HIS A 112 21.98 30.22 -10.73
N ASP A 113 22.92 31.12 -11.05
CA ASP A 113 24.08 31.47 -10.24
C ASP A 113 23.67 31.56 -8.76
N THR A 114 23.89 30.47 -8.03
CA THR A 114 23.76 30.45 -6.58
C THR A 114 25.01 31.14 -6.06
N PRO A 115 24.91 32.24 -5.29
CA PRO A 115 26.08 32.89 -4.74
C PRO A 115 26.84 31.86 -3.89
N VAL A 116 28.15 31.74 -4.12
CA VAL A 116 29.06 30.99 -3.25
C VAL A 116 29.11 31.74 -1.92
N HIS A 117 28.13 31.48 -1.05
CA HIS A 117 28.16 31.96 0.32
C HIS A 117 29.29 31.24 1.05
N LYS A 118 30.18 32.01 1.67
CA LYS A 118 31.16 31.47 2.63
C LYS A 118 30.40 30.68 3.69
N ASP A 119 30.93 29.53 4.13
CA ASP A 119 30.28 28.63 5.11
C ASP A 119 29.85 29.33 6.42
N SER A 120 30.34 30.55 6.70
CA SER A 120 29.98 31.40 7.83
C SER A 120 28.63 32.11 7.74
N GLU A 121 27.92 32.08 6.60
CA GLU A 121 26.61 32.78 6.43
C GLU A 121 25.41 31.83 6.24
N LEU A 122 25.64 30.52 6.30
CA LEU A 122 24.56 29.56 6.07
C LEU A 122 23.61 29.49 7.27
N CYS A 123 22.40 30.01 7.09
CA CYS A 123 21.27 29.83 8.01
C CYS A 123 20.46 28.54 7.79
N PHE A 124 19.59 28.22 8.74
CA PHE A 124 18.76 27.02 8.75
C PHE A 124 17.89 26.85 7.48
N VAL A 125 17.34 27.93 6.91
CA VAL A 125 16.56 27.84 5.66
C VAL A 125 17.39 27.33 4.48
N HIS A 126 18.68 27.68 4.39
CA HIS A 126 19.57 27.17 3.35
C HIS A 126 19.82 25.66 3.52
N LEU A 127 19.84 25.18 4.76
CA LEU A 127 19.94 23.74 5.03
C LEU A 127 18.65 23.00 4.62
N VAL A 128 17.49 23.64 4.77
CA VAL A 128 16.21 23.11 4.25
C VAL A 128 16.24 23.03 2.72
N ASP A 129 16.75 24.06 2.05
CA ASP A 129 16.87 24.10 0.59
C ASP A 129 17.78 22.98 0.08
N ARG A 130 18.98 22.84 0.64
CA ARG A 130 19.89 21.72 0.29
C ARG A 130 19.24 20.35 0.52
N LYS A 131 18.46 20.17 1.61
CA LYS A 131 17.74 18.92 1.85
C LYS A 131 16.64 18.67 0.82
N ALA A 132 15.95 19.73 0.39
CA ALA A 132 14.91 19.68 -0.63
C ALA A 132 15.51 19.28 -1.99
N ASP A 133 16.63 19.90 -2.37
CA ASP A 133 17.32 19.62 -3.63
C ASP A 133 17.89 18.19 -3.67
N ALA A 134 18.41 17.70 -2.55
CA ALA A 134 18.86 16.32 -2.40
C ALA A 134 17.71 15.28 -2.41
N SER A 135 16.44 15.69 -2.51
CA SER A 135 15.30 14.77 -2.49
C SER A 135 14.91 14.31 -3.90
N VAL A 136 15.14 13.03 -4.19
CA VAL A 136 14.78 12.39 -5.48
C VAL A 136 13.27 12.46 -5.77
N SER A 137 12.42 12.29 -4.75
CA SER A 137 10.96 12.28 -4.92
C SER A 137 10.38 13.70 -4.91
N HIS A 138 9.64 14.05 -5.97
CA HIS A 138 8.96 15.35 -6.09
C HIS A 138 8.05 15.68 -4.88
N ASN A 139 7.30 14.69 -4.37
CA ASN A 139 6.43 14.90 -3.19
C ASN A 139 7.24 15.12 -1.91
N THR A 140 8.42 14.51 -1.80
CA THR A 140 9.35 14.77 -0.69
C THR A 140 9.88 16.19 -0.77
N ARG A 141 10.32 16.63 -1.96
CA ARG A 141 10.81 18.00 -2.22
C ARG A 141 9.74 19.05 -1.91
N ARG A 142 8.52 18.90 -2.46
CA ARG A 142 7.37 19.78 -2.16
C ARG A 142 7.05 19.85 -0.67
N GLY A 143 7.23 18.73 0.05
CA GLY A 143 7.12 18.69 1.51
C GLY A 143 8.13 19.60 2.21
N TYR A 144 9.38 19.60 1.75
CA TYR A 144 10.42 20.51 2.26
C TYR A 144 10.22 21.96 1.81
N GLU A 145 9.73 22.23 0.59
CA GLU A 145 9.35 23.58 0.17
C GLU A 145 8.21 24.16 1.03
N GLY A 146 7.25 23.32 1.44
CA GLY A 146 6.22 23.70 2.40
C GLY A 146 6.79 23.97 3.80
N PHE A 147 7.70 23.11 4.25
CA PHE A 147 8.41 23.28 5.51
C PHE A 147 9.26 24.55 5.54
N ARG A 148 9.99 24.84 4.46
CA ARG A 148 10.77 26.06 4.25
C ARG A 148 9.91 27.31 4.41
N ARG A 149 8.78 27.39 3.71
CA ARG A 149 7.83 28.52 3.82
C ARG A 149 7.30 28.71 5.24
N TYR A 150 7.07 27.62 5.98
CA TYR A 150 6.70 27.71 7.39
C TYR A 150 7.84 28.30 8.23
N VAL A 151 9.05 27.78 8.06
CA VAL A 151 10.24 28.28 8.76
C VAL A 151 10.46 29.77 8.47
N GLU A 152 10.39 30.17 7.20
CA GLU A 152 10.52 31.58 6.80
C GLU A 152 9.47 32.48 7.44
N LYS A 153 8.20 32.04 7.41
CA LYS A 153 7.10 32.80 8.01
C LYS A 153 7.27 32.98 9.52
N ARG A 154 7.81 31.98 10.23
CA ARG A 154 7.83 31.95 11.70
C ARG A 154 9.17 32.40 12.31
N PHE A 155 10.27 32.17 11.60
CA PHE A 155 11.64 32.34 12.10
C PHE A 155 12.54 33.12 11.13
N GLY A 156 12.00 33.65 10.01
CA GLY A 156 12.81 34.26 8.97
C GLY A 156 13.80 33.26 8.39
N THR A 157 15.07 33.62 8.28
CA THR A 157 16.12 32.70 7.80
C THR A 157 16.45 31.57 8.80
N GLY A 158 15.91 31.64 10.03
CA GLY A 158 16.32 30.79 11.13
C GLY A 158 17.74 31.11 11.62
N PRO A 159 18.26 30.38 12.60
CA PRO A 159 19.61 30.58 13.11
C PRO A 159 20.65 30.21 12.06
N GLU A 160 21.85 30.77 12.21
CA GLU A 160 23.05 30.25 11.56
C GLU A 160 23.21 28.76 11.91
N ILE A 161 23.75 27.97 10.99
CA ILE A 161 23.90 26.52 11.16
C ILE A 161 24.67 26.17 12.43
N VAL A 162 25.72 26.94 12.76
CA VAL A 162 26.53 26.77 13.97
C VAL A 162 25.74 26.99 15.26
N ASN A 163 24.64 27.74 15.19
CA ASN A 163 23.77 28.10 16.31
C ASN A 163 22.52 27.20 16.40
N ILE A 164 22.41 26.15 15.58
CA ILE A 164 21.36 25.15 15.70
C ILE A 164 21.64 24.30 16.96
N ASN A 165 20.84 24.52 18.01
CA ASN A 165 20.99 23.89 19.31
C ASN A 165 19.62 23.54 19.93
N GLN A 166 19.62 23.10 21.20
CA GLN A 166 18.39 22.75 21.91
C GLN A 166 17.47 23.96 22.13
N ASP A 167 18.00 25.17 22.34
CA ASP A 167 17.20 26.38 22.52
C ASP A 167 16.35 26.67 21.28
N PHE A 168 16.98 26.72 20.10
CA PHE A 168 16.25 26.88 18.85
C PHE A 168 15.26 25.73 18.61
N THR A 169 15.65 24.49 18.97
CA THR A 169 14.75 23.34 18.87
C THR A 169 13.50 23.53 19.74
N ASN A 170 13.65 24.00 20.98
CA ASN A 170 12.54 24.26 21.89
C ASN A 170 11.62 25.37 21.35
N ARG A 171 12.20 26.47 20.84
CA ARG A 171 11.43 27.54 20.19
C ARG A 171 10.65 27.03 18.97
N PHE A 172 11.27 26.15 18.18
CA PHE A 172 10.64 25.51 17.04
C PHE A 172 9.45 24.61 17.46
N VAL A 173 9.65 23.80 18.50
CA VAL A 173 8.61 22.94 19.09
C VAL A 173 7.44 23.78 19.63
N SER A 174 7.71 24.83 20.41
CA SER A 174 6.68 25.71 20.96
C SER A 174 5.85 26.37 19.86
N ALA A 175 6.49 26.81 18.76
CA ALA A 175 5.76 27.36 17.62
C ALA A 175 4.84 26.34 16.94
N ILE A 176 5.29 25.09 16.79
CA ILE A 176 4.45 24.01 16.25
C ILE A 176 3.27 23.70 17.15
N ASP A 177 3.47 23.71 18.48
CA ASP A 177 2.39 23.47 19.44
C ASP A 177 1.35 24.59 19.40
N GLU A 178 1.77 25.84 19.21
CA GLU A 178 0.88 26.99 19.02
C GLU A 178 0.12 26.91 17.68
N ASP A 179 0.84 26.77 16.56
CA ASP A 179 0.26 26.84 15.21
C ASP A 179 -0.58 25.60 14.87
N TYR A 180 -0.21 24.44 15.41
CA TYR A 180 -0.82 23.14 15.10
C TYR A 180 -1.35 22.43 16.34
N GLY A 181 -1.73 23.16 17.40
CA GLY A 181 -2.28 22.62 18.65
C GLY A 181 -3.47 21.66 18.48
N LYS A 182 -4.23 21.81 17.39
CA LYS A 182 -5.38 20.94 17.05
C LYS A 182 -5.04 19.76 16.12
N SER A 183 -3.80 19.65 15.63
CA SER A 183 -3.41 18.63 14.64
C SER A 183 -2.11 17.92 15.00
N GLU A 184 -2.21 16.83 15.75
CA GLU A 184 -1.05 16.00 16.13
C GLU A 184 -0.30 15.45 14.91
N SER A 185 -1.03 15.10 13.85
CA SER A 185 -0.44 14.65 12.58
C SER A 185 0.46 15.71 11.95
N MET A 186 0.04 16.98 11.97
CA MET A 186 0.85 18.07 11.43
C MET A 186 2.05 18.35 12.33
N ARG A 187 1.88 18.35 13.66
CA ARG A 187 3.00 18.49 14.60
C ARG A 187 4.09 17.45 14.35
N ARG A 188 3.70 16.17 14.29
CA ARG A 188 4.63 15.07 13.98
C ARG A 188 5.29 15.24 12.61
N PHE A 189 4.52 15.64 11.58
CA PHE A 189 5.07 15.87 10.25
C PHE A 189 6.15 16.96 10.26
N MET A 190 5.89 18.09 10.91
CA MET A 190 6.84 19.20 11.01
C MET A 190 8.09 18.82 11.81
N ILE A 191 7.94 18.12 12.93
CA ILE A 191 9.09 17.58 13.69
C ILE A 191 9.90 16.57 12.88
N SER A 192 9.24 15.68 12.16
CA SER A 192 9.94 14.71 11.31
C SER A 192 10.76 15.41 10.22
N ARG A 193 10.27 16.52 9.66
CA ARG A 193 11.00 17.32 8.67
C ARG A 193 12.16 18.06 9.31
N TYR A 194 11.95 18.70 10.45
CA TYR A 194 13.01 19.34 11.23
C TYR A 194 14.15 18.36 11.53
N ASN A 195 13.82 17.19 12.09
CA ASN A 195 14.80 16.15 12.42
C ASN A 195 15.57 15.69 11.18
N ALA A 196 14.88 15.51 10.05
CA ALA A 196 15.53 15.10 8.80
C ALA A 196 16.48 16.17 8.24
N VAL A 197 16.15 17.46 8.37
CA VAL A 197 17.01 18.58 7.96
C VAL A 197 18.25 18.67 8.86
N VAL A 198 18.06 18.57 10.18
CA VAL A 198 19.17 18.59 11.15
C VAL A 198 20.09 17.39 10.94
N ASN A 199 19.54 16.18 10.76
CA ASN A 199 20.36 14.99 10.51
C ASN A 199 21.10 15.10 9.17
N PHE A 200 20.46 15.61 8.13
CA PHE A 200 21.15 15.90 6.87
C PHE A 200 22.32 16.87 7.05
N GLY A 201 22.16 17.91 7.87
CA GLY A 201 23.26 18.82 8.22
C GLY A 201 24.39 18.13 8.98
N ARG A 202 24.07 17.20 9.89
CA ARG A 202 25.08 16.38 10.60
C ARG A 202 25.83 15.45 9.66
N ASP A 203 25.10 14.77 8.77
CA ASP A 203 25.65 13.81 7.81
C ASP A 203 26.53 14.51 6.77
N SER A 204 26.16 15.74 6.39
CA SER A 204 26.93 16.60 5.48
C SER A 204 28.09 17.33 6.16
N GLY A 205 28.32 17.12 7.47
CA GLY A 205 29.40 17.76 8.24
C GLY A 205 29.17 19.24 8.57
N LEU A 206 28.01 19.82 8.22
CA LEU A 206 27.66 21.22 8.47
C LEU A 206 27.27 21.47 9.94
N ILE A 207 26.66 20.49 10.59
CA ILE A 207 26.32 20.53 12.02
C ILE A 207 27.25 19.58 12.79
N PRO A 208 27.90 20.02 13.88
CA PRO A 208 28.77 19.13 14.66
C PRO A 208 27.99 17.93 15.22
N LYS A 209 28.55 16.72 15.08
CA LYS A 209 27.93 15.46 15.55
C LYS A 209 27.67 15.44 17.06
N GLY A 210 28.41 16.24 17.84
CA GLY A 210 28.24 16.36 19.28
C GLY A 210 27.02 17.18 19.74
N VAL A 211 26.34 17.89 18.84
CA VAL A 211 25.15 18.70 19.18
C VAL A 211 23.99 17.77 19.54
N LYS A 212 23.66 17.70 20.84
CA LYS A 212 22.51 16.95 21.35
C LYS A 212 21.23 17.74 21.13
N ILE A 213 20.29 17.16 20.40
CA ILE A 213 18.95 17.71 20.19
C ILE A 213 17.93 16.65 20.57
N ALA A 214 17.08 16.98 21.53
CA ALA A 214 15.93 16.22 21.95
C ALA A 214 14.67 16.80 21.32
N LEU A 215 13.82 15.91 20.80
CA LEU A 215 12.52 16.24 20.22
C LEU A 215 11.42 15.55 21.02
N PRO A 216 10.26 16.20 21.22
CA PRO A 216 9.14 15.58 21.92
C PRO A 216 8.57 14.40 21.12
N PRO A 217 8.02 13.39 21.81
CA PRO A 217 7.31 12.31 21.16
C PRO A 217 5.91 12.78 20.75
N TYR A 218 5.70 13.09 19.47
CA TYR A 218 4.35 13.22 18.91
C TYR A 218 3.89 11.87 18.37
N TYR A 219 2.80 11.34 18.91
CA TYR A 219 2.23 10.08 18.46
C TYR A 219 1.41 10.33 17.19
N LEU A 220 1.35 9.34 16.30
CA LEU A 220 0.38 9.40 15.21
C LEU A 220 -0.76 8.50 15.62
N LEU A 221 -1.90 9.10 15.97
CA LEU A 221 -3.15 8.37 15.98
C LEU A 221 -3.57 8.22 14.52
N PRO A 222 -3.51 7.01 13.94
CA PRO A 222 -3.95 6.81 12.57
C PRO A 222 -5.43 7.15 12.48
N ALA A 223 -5.81 8.00 11.51
CA ALA A 223 -7.21 8.29 11.27
C ALA A 223 -7.97 6.99 10.99
N ASN A 224 -9.10 6.79 11.65
CA ASN A 224 -9.94 5.63 11.38
C ASN A 224 -10.53 5.72 9.97
N ARG A 225 -10.08 4.82 9.08
CA ARG A 225 -10.52 4.73 7.68
C ARG A 225 -11.40 3.50 7.40
N ASN A 226 -11.85 2.81 8.45
CA ASN A 226 -12.68 1.62 8.33
C ASN A 226 -14.14 2.02 8.18
N LEU A 227 -14.78 1.64 7.06
CA LEU A 227 -16.24 1.74 6.89
C LEU A 227 -16.89 0.57 7.63
N THR A 228 -18.02 0.84 8.28
CA THR A 228 -18.88 -0.23 8.82
C THR A 228 -19.54 -0.97 7.66
N GLY A 229 -20.03 -2.19 7.91
CA GLY A 229 -20.79 -2.95 6.91
C GLY A 229 -21.99 -2.17 6.39
N GLU A 230 -22.70 -1.47 7.28
CA GLU A 230 -23.84 -0.61 6.94
C GLU A 230 -23.45 0.57 6.05
N GLU A 231 -22.36 1.29 6.38
CA GLU A 231 -21.86 2.38 5.54
C GLU A 231 -21.51 1.89 4.13
N ILE A 232 -20.91 0.70 4.01
CA ILE A 232 -20.62 0.08 2.72
C ILE A 232 -21.93 -0.24 1.99
N CYS A 233 -22.88 -0.92 2.64
CA CYS A 233 -24.19 -1.23 2.07
C CYS A 233 -24.86 0.04 1.51
N ASN A 234 -24.86 1.13 2.28
CA ASN A 234 -25.49 2.39 1.87
C ASN A 234 -24.81 3.02 0.64
N ILE A 235 -23.49 2.89 0.50
CA ILE A 235 -22.76 3.38 -0.69
C ILE A 235 -23.14 2.54 -1.93
N PHE A 236 -23.20 1.21 -1.79
CA PHE A 236 -23.62 0.33 -2.89
C PHE A 236 -25.07 0.59 -3.28
N SER A 237 -25.98 0.74 -2.32
CA SER A 237 -27.38 1.07 -2.57
C SER A 237 -27.54 2.45 -3.23
N ALA A 238 -26.77 3.45 -2.80
CA ALA A 238 -26.75 4.77 -3.43
C ALA A 238 -26.32 4.70 -4.90
N PHE A 239 -25.33 3.86 -5.22
CA PHE A 239 -24.92 3.61 -6.61
C PHE A 239 -26.01 2.90 -7.41
N ASN A 240 -26.60 1.84 -6.85
CA ASN A 240 -27.66 1.07 -7.49
C ASN A 240 -28.88 1.95 -7.83
N GLU A 241 -29.23 2.91 -6.97
CA GLU A 241 -30.27 3.89 -7.23
C GLU A 241 -29.82 4.91 -8.30
N ALA A 242 -28.61 5.47 -8.15
CA ALA A 242 -28.09 6.49 -9.06
C ALA A 242 -27.96 5.97 -10.50
N ILE A 243 -27.45 4.75 -10.70
CA ILE A 243 -27.22 4.19 -12.05
C ILE A 243 -28.53 3.86 -12.77
N LYS A 244 -29.61 3.56 -12.05
CA LYS A 244 -30.96 3.38 -12.64
C LYS A 244 -31.49 4.69 -13.23
N HIS A 245 -31.20 5.82 -12.60
CA HIS A 245 -31.66 7.14 -13.03
C HIS A 245 -30.65 7.89 -13.92
N ASP A 246 -29.41 7.43 -13.99
CA ASP A 246 -28.34 8.00 -14.82
C ASP A 246 -27.49 6.87 -15.44
N PRO A 247 -28.08 6.02 -16.31
CA PRO A 247 -27.42 4.83 -16.86
C PRO A 247 -26.27 5.17 -17.82
N ASP A 248 -26.25 6.39 -18.35
CA ASP A 248 -25.17 6.92 -19.19
C ASP A 248 -24.04 7.58 -18.38
N VAL A 249 -24.16 7.63 -17.04
CA VAL A 249 -23.16 8.20 -16.13
C VAL A 249 -22.82 9.65 -16.51
N ARG A 250 -23.84 10.47 -16.77
CA ARG A 250 -23.65 11.87 -17.15
C ARG A 250 -23.39 12.76 -15.94
N LYS A 251 -23.86 12.36 -14.76
CA LYS A 251 -23.69 13.11 -13.51
C LYS A 251 -22.41 12.70 -12.79
N LYS A 252 -21.69 13.69 -12.25
CA LYS A 252 -20.44 13.46 -11.51
C LYS A 252 -20.65 12.72 -10.19
N GLU A 253 -21.84 12.83 -9.60
CA GLU A 253 -22.25 12.06 -8.43
C GLU A 253 -22.34 10.56 -8.74
N THR A 254 -22.97 10.18 -9.86
CA THR A 254 -23.04 8.79 -10.33
C THR A 254 -21.65 8.27 -10.68
N GLU A 255 -20.85 9.06 -11.41
CA GLU A 255 -19.46 8.71 -11.74
C GLU A 255 -18.65 8.46 -10.45
N ALA A 256 -18.74 9.36 -9.46
CA ALA A 256 -17.98 9.24 -8.23
C ALA A 256 -18.36 8.01 -7.38
N LEU A 257 -19.65 7.67 -7.30
CA LEU A 257 -20.13 6.44 -6.66
C LEU A 257 -19.59 5.20 -7.39
N GLY A 258 -19.74 5.16 -8.71
CA GLY A 258 -19.26 4.04 -9.53
C GLY A 258 -17.74 3.87 -9.46
N LEU A 259 -16.98 4.98 -9.43
CA LEU A 259 -15.52 4.93 -9.26
C LEU A 259 -15.11 4.39 -7.89
N PHE A 260 -15.84 4.71 -6.83
CA PHE A 260 -15.54 4.19 -5.49
C PHE A 260 -15.79 2.67 -5.42
N ILE A 261 -16.88 2.19 -6.01
CA ILE A 261 -17.16 0.75 -6.11
C ILE A 261 -16.16 0.06 -7.02
N LEU A 262 -15.79 0.68 -8.14
CA LEU A 262 -14.76 0.16 -9.04
C LEU A 262 -13.41 0.05 -8.32
N ASP A 263 -13.06 0.99 -7.46
CA ASP A 263 -11.85 0.94 -6.64
C ASP A 263 -11.89 -0.25 -5.67
N ILE A 264 -13.04 -0.52 -5.02
CA ILE A 264 -13.24 -1.73 -4.20
C ILE A 264 -13.09 -3.00 -5.06
N ALA A 265 -13.77 -3.05 -6.22
CA ALA A 265 -13.70 -4.19 -7.14
C ALA A 265 -12.28 -4.45 -7.64
N PHE A 266 -11.49 -3.39 -7.82
CA PHE A 266 -10.08 -3.45 -8.20
C PHE A 266 -9.14 -3.54 -6.98
N GLN A 267 -9.62 -4.14 -5.89
CA GLN A 267 -8.80 -4.51 -4.73
C GLN A 267 -8.17 -3.30 -4.01
N GLY A 268 -8.85 -2.15 -4.10
CA GLY A 268 -8.41 -0.87 -3.55
C GLY A 268 -7.13 -0.38 -4.19
N LEU A 269 -7.11 -0.14 -5.49
CA LEU A 269 -5.97 0.49 -6.15
C LEU A 269 -5.70 1.85 -5.51
N ALA A 270 -4.43 2.27 -5.44
CA ALA A 270 -4.20 3.65 -5.02
C ALA A 270 -4.79 4.59 -6.08
N PRO A 271 -5.30 5.78 -5.72
CA PRO A 271 -5.83 6.75 -6.68
C PRO A 271 -4.86 7.04 -7.85
N VAL A 272 -3.56 7.09 -7.56
CA VAL A 272 -2.51 7.23 -8.58
C VAL A 272 -2.48 6.05 -9.54
N ASP A 273 -2.63 4.82 -9.07
CA ASP A 273 -2.59 3.62 -9.92
C ASP A 273 -3.85 3.57 -10.79
N LEU A 274 -5.02 3.85 -10.20
CA LEU A 274 -6.32 3.88 -10.88
C LEU A 274 -6.37 4.94 -11.99
N ALA A 275 -5.87 6.16 -11.75
CA ALA A 275 -5.83 7.22 -12.76
C ALA A 275 -4.83 6.96 -13.91
N ASN A 276 -3.89 6.04 -13.74
CA ASN A 276 -2.95 5.66 -14.79
C ASN A 276 -3.42 4.45 -15.62
N LEU A 277 -4.55 3.84 -15.29
CA LEU A 277 -5.10 2.75 -16.11
C LEU A 277 -5.50 3.27 -17.50
N LYS A 278 -5.11 2.52 -18.52
CA LYS A 278 -5.53 2.73 -19.90
C LYS A 278 -6.64 1.75 -20.28
N VAL A 279 -7.40 2.08 -21.32
CA VAL A 279 -8.48 1.21 -21.83
C VAL A 279 -7.95 -0.18 -22.17
N LYS A 280 -6.81 -0.27 -22.85
CA LYS A 280 -6.15 -1.55 -23.20
C LYS A 280 -5.69 -2.38 -22.01
N SER A 281 -5.61 -1.80 -20.82
CA SER A 281 -5.24 -2.53 -19.61
C SER A 281 -6.36 -3.42 -19.10
N LEU A 282 -7.60 -3.27 -19.57
CA LEU A 282 -8.75 -4.07 -19.16
C LEU A 282 -9.07 -5.13 -20.21
N ASN A 283 -9.16 -6.39 -19.78
CA ASN A 283 -9.55 -7.50 -20.62
C ASN A 283 -10.77 -8.23 -20.03
N PHE A 284 -11.89 -8.18 -20.74
CA PHE A 284 -13.11 -8.90 -20.38
C PHE A 284 -13.05 -10.33 -20.91
N THR A 285 -13.15 -11.30 -20.02
CA THR A 285 -13.06 -12.72 -20.36
C THR A 285 -13.94 -13.56 -19.45
N THR A 286 -14.08 -14.85 -19.77
CA THR A 286 -14.71 -15.84 -18.90
C THR A 286 -13.61 -16.76 -18.36
N LEU A 287 -13.49 -16.83 -17.04
CA LEU A 287 -12.66 -17.81 -16.38
C LEU A 287 -13.46 -19.06 -16.06
N TYR A 288 -12.77 -20.19 -15.99
CA TYR A 288 -13.35 -21.50 -15.69
C TYR A 288 -12.69 -22.09 -14.44
N ALA A 289 -13.42 -22.90 -13.69
CA ALA A 289 -12.96 -23.52 -12.45
C ALA A 289 -11.75 -24.44 -12.64
N PHE A 290 -11.68 -25.08 -13.81
CA PHE A 290 -10.61 -25.98 -14.20
C PHE A 290 -10.33 -25.82 -15.71
N GLU A 291 -9.12 -26.18 -16.14
CA GLU A 291 -8.74 -26.09 -17.54
C GLU A 291 -9.54 -27.07 -18.41
N LYS A 292 -9.88 -26.62 -19.62
CA LYS A 292 -10.58 -27.44 -20.59
C LYS A 292 -9.65 -28.52 -21.14
N ASN A 293 -9.99 -29.78 -20.90
CA ASN A 293 -9.37 -30.90 -21.58
C ASN A 293 -10.13 -31.17 -22.89
N PRO A 294 -9.55 -30.90 -24.08
CA PRO A 294 -10.30 -30.97 -25.34
C PRO A 294 -10.82 -32.37 -25.63
N ARG A 295 -10.02 -33.40 -25.32
CA ARG A 295 -10.38 -34.80 -25.56
C ARG A 295 -11.54 -35.24 -24.66
N ARG A 296 -11.44 -35.01 -23.35
CA ARG A 296 -12.53 -35.31 -22.41
C ARG A 296 -13.79 -34.51 -22.71
N TYR A 297 -13.66 -33.27 -23.16
CA TYR A 297 -14.83 -32.45 -23.52
C TYR A 297 -15.60 -33.02 -24.73
N LEU A 298 -14.91 -33.67 -25.68
CA LEU A 298 -15.53 -34.34 -26.81
C LEU A 298 -16.13 -35.69 -26.40
N GLU A 299 -15.36 -36.50 -25.66
CA GLU A 299 -15.64 -37.92 -25.41
C GLU A 299 -16.48 -38.19 -24.13
N ASP A 300 -16.43 -37.31 -23.12
CA ASP A 300 -17.06 -37.50 -21.80
C ASP A 300 -18.17 -36.46 -21.58
N GLU A 301 -19.42 -36.91 -21.72
CA GLU A 301 -20.61 -36.05 -21.53
C GLU A 301 -20.71 -35.48 -20.12
N ARG A 302 -20.31 -36.23 -19.09
CA ARG A 302 -20.35 -35.76 -17.69
C ARG A 302 -19.36 -34.62 -17.48
N TYR A 303 -18.13 -34.78 -17.96
CA TYR A 303 -17.12 -33.73 -17.92
C TYR A 303 -17.56 -32.48 -18.68
N ARG A 304 -18.14 -32.63 -19.88
CA ARG A 304 -18.67 -31.50 -20.66
C ARG A 304 -19.76 -30.76 -19.89
N ARG A 305 -20.75 -31.47 -19.33
CA ARG A 305 -21.81 -30.86 -18.52
C ARG A 305 -21.24 -30.12 -17.31
N GLU A 306 -20.32 -30.75 -16.58
CA GLU A 306 -19.66 -30.16 -15.42
C GLU A 306 -18.87 -28.89 -15.78
N TYR A 307 -18.07 -28.93 -16.85
CA TYR A 307 -17.30 -27.78 -17.34
C TYR A 307 -18.20 -26.59 -17.73
N ASP A 308 -19.35 -26.87 -18.32
CA ASP A 308 -20.28 -25.84 -18.79
C ASP A 308 -21.27 -25.34 -17.71
N LEU A 309 -21.25 -25.91 -16.50
CA LEU A 309 -22.10 -25.47 -15.39
C LEU A 309 -21.88 -23.98 -15.07
N PRO A 310 -22.95 -23.20 -14.81
CA PRO A 310 -22.83 -21.78 -14.47
C PRO A 310 -21.92 -21.47 -13.29
N GLU A 311 -21.87 -22.34 -12.28
CA GLU A 311 -20.99 -22.21 -11.10
C GLU A 311 -19.50 -22.41 -11.42
N ASN A 312 -19.19 -23.10 -12.52
CA ASN A 312 -17.83 -23.38 -12.97
C ASN A 312 -17.32 -22.35 -14.00
N ARG A 313 -18.09 -21.29 -14.26
CA ARG A 313 -17.69 -20.19 -15.16
C ARG A 313 -18.00 -18.84 -14.54
N LEU A 314 -17.04 -17.93 -14.59
CA LEU A 314 -17.22 -16.56 -14.10
C LEU A 314 -16.79 -15.57 -15.16
N ARG A 315 -17.67 -14.63 -15.48
CA ARG A 315 -17.32 -13.49 -16.32
C ARG A 315 -16.57 -12.46 -15.48
N VAL A 316 -15.41 -12.08 -15.95
CA VAL A 316 -14.47 -11.22 -15.23
C VAL A 316 -13.90 -10.14 -16.12
N VAL A 317 -13.45 -9.07 -15.49
CA VAL A 317 -12.50 -8.13 -16.06
C VAL A 317 -11.15 -8.36 -15.37
N THR A 318 -10.12 -8.54 -16.18
CA THR A 318 -8.74 -8.68 -15.72
C THR A 318 -7.96 -7.43 -16.07
N LEU A 319 -7.06 -7.01 -15.19
CA LEU A 319 -6.12 -5.95 -15.48
C LEU A 319 -4.76 -6.23 -14.86
N SER A 320 -3.72 -5.80 -15.57
CA SER A 320 -2.34 -5.86 -15.09
C SER A 320 -1.78 -4.44 -15.00
N THR A 321 -1.22 -4.08 -13.86
CA THR A 321 -0.62 -2.76 -13.65
C THR A 321 0.61 -2.86 -12.75
N THR A 322 1.41 -1.80 -12.71
CA THR A 322 2.57 -1.70 -11.81
C THR A 322 2.30 -0.60 -10.79
N ARG A 323 2.36 -0.96 -9.50
CA ARG A 323 2.11 -0.05 -8.38
C ARG A 323 3.12 1.08 -8.38
N LYS A 324 2.67 2.33 -8.46
CA LYS A 324 3.58 3.49 -8.49
C LYS A 324 4.40 3.66 -7.22
N LYS A 325 3.86 3.26 -6.06
CA LYS A 325 4.56 3.38 -4.77
C LYS A 325 5.66 2.32 -4.58
N THR A 326 5.45 1.12 -5.08
CA THR A 326 6.32 -0.04 -4.75
C THR A 326 7.03 -0.63 -5.97
N GLY A 327 6.69 -0.22 -7.18
CA GLY A 327 7.22 -0.78 -8.43
C GLY A 327 6.74 -2.21 -8.72
N ARG A 328 5.82 -2.76 -7.91
CA ARG A 328 5.41 -4.17 -8.04
C ARG A 328 4.34 -4.35 -9.11
N PRO A 329 4.49 -5.34 -10.00
CA PRO A 329 3.40 -5.74 -10.87
C PRO A 329 2.29 -6.36 -10.03
N VAL A 330 1.04 -6.04 -10.37
CA VAL A 330 -0.16 -6.59 -9.74
C VAL A 330 -1.13 -6.95 -10.84
N VAL A 331 -1.66 -8.16 -10.75
CA VAL A 331 -2.74 -8.66 -11.59
C VAL A 331 -4.00 -8.69 -10.74
N ILE A 332 -5.02 -7.99 -11.21
CA ILE A 332 -6.34 -7.91 -10.59
C ILE A 332 -7.32 -8.68 -11.46
N VAL A 333 -8.10 -9.54 -10.82
CA VAL A 333 -9.24 -10.22 -11.41
C VAL A 333 -10.48 -9.79 -10.65
N ALA A 334 -11.44 -9.19 -11.34
CA ALA A 334 -12.69 -8.73 -10.75
C ALA A 334 -13.89 -9.34 -11.49
N SER A 335 -14.87 -9.85 -10.75
CA SER A 335 -16.17 -10.26 -11.29
C SER A 335 -16.84 -9.07 -11.97
N THR A 336 -17.50 -9.29 -13.11
CA THR A 336 -18.18 -8.22 -13.85
C THR A 336 -19.52 -7.82 -13.25
N ILE A 337 -20.02 -8.55 -12.26
CA ILE A 337 -21.35 -8.33 -11.69
C ILE A 337 -21.50 -6.91 -11.14
N GLY A 338 -22.57 -6.22 -11.56
CA GLY A 338 -22.87 -4.84 -11.17
C GLY A 338 -21.94 -3.76 -11.76
N ILE A 339 -20.74 -4.11 -12.23
CA ILE A 339 -19.71 -3.13 -12.63
C ILE A 339 -19.43 -3.07 -14.14
N GLU A 340 -19.75 -4.11 -14.92
CA GLU A 340 -19.42 -4.15 -16.35
C GLU A 340 -20.09 -3.03 -17.15
N GLY A 341 -21.36 -2.73 -16.87
CA GLY A 341 -22.06 -1.60 -17.50
C GLY A 341 -21.34 -0.27 -17.26
N PHE A 342 -20.94 -0.02 -16.01
CA PHE A 342 -20.22 1.19 -15.63
C PHE A 342 -18.84 1.29 -16.31
N ILE A 343 -18.05 0.21 -16.31
CA ILE A 343 -16.74 0.18 -16.98
C ILE A 343 -16.90 0.44 -18.49
N ARG A 344 -17.88 -0.20 -19.13
CA ARG A 344 -18.15 0.01 -20.56
C ARG A 344 -18.51 1.46 -20.88
N LYS A 345 -19.25 2.14 -19.99
CA LYS A 345 -19.53 3.59 -20.13
C LYS A 345 -18.28 4.44 -19.99
N LEU A 346 -17.36 4.11 -19.08
CA LEU A 346 -16.06 4.81 -18.97
C LEU A 346 -15.17 4.62 -20.21
N MET A 347 -15.27 3.48 -20.88
CA MET A 347 -14.52 3.14 -22.10
C MET A 347 -15.16 3.72 -23.37
N ALA A 348 -16.44 4.09 -23.34
CA ALA A 348 -17.17 4.52 -24.53
C ALA A 348 -16.50 5.75 -25.18
N GLY A 349 -16.25 5.65 -26.50
CA GLY A 349 -15.61 6.72 -27.28
C GLY A 349 -14.11 6.89 -27.06
N LYS A 350 -13.46 5.99 -26.29
CA LYS A 350 -12.01 6.01 -26.04
C LYS A 350 -11.28 4.96 -26.86
N LYS A 351 -10.03 5.26 -27.22
CA LYS A 351 -9.08 4.34 -27.86
C LYS A 351 -8.31 3.55 -26.79
N ASP A 352 -7.69 2.47 -27.21
CA ASP A 352 -6.88 1.57 -26.39
C ASP A 352 -5.84 2.28 -25.50
N ASP A 353 -5.16 3.29 -26.05
CA ASP A 353 -4.11 4.02 -25.36
C ASP A 353 -4.59 5.18 -24.48
N ASP A 354 -5.88 5.50 -24.53
CA ASP A 354 -6.49 6.53 -23.71
C ASP A 354 -6.60 6.07 -22.25
N TYR A 355 -6.58 7.05 -21.34
CA TYR A 355 -6.80 6.79 -19.93
C TYR A 355 -8.27 6.41 -19.66
N LEU A 356 -8.48 5.37 -18.86
CA LEU A 356 -9.82 4.94 -18.42
C LEU A 356 -10.53 6.09 -17.69
N LEU A 357 -9.79 6.84 -16.86
CA LEU A 357 -10.30 8.03 -16.18
C LEU A 357 -9.84 9.30 -16.90
N SER A 358 -10.72 10.29 -16.97
CA SER A 358 -10.43 11.60 -17.59
C SER A 358 -9.58 12.52 -16.70
N CYS A 359 -8.64 11.93 -15.94
CA CYS A 359 -7.71 12.64 -15.07
C CYS A 359 -6.55 13.28 -15.89
N PHE A 360 -6.08 12.56 -16.91
CA PHE A 360 -4.98 12.96 -17.78
C PHE A 360 -5.43 13.01 -19.24
N ASN A 361 -4.90 13.96 -20.01
CA ASN A 361 -5.04 13.98 -21.46
C ASN A 361 -3.84 13.23 -22.08
N PRO A 362 -4.06 12.19 -22.89
CA PRO A 362 -2.98 11.43 -23.52
C PRO A 362 -2.13 12.27 -24.50
N SER A 363 -2.67 13.36 -25.03
CA SER A 363 -1.98 14.26 -25.96
C SER A 363 -1.05 15.27 -25.28
N VAL A 364 -1.02 15.29 -23.94
CA VAL A 364 -0.26 16.29 -23.17
C VAL A 364 0.85 15.59 -22.39
N CYS A 365 2.09 16.02 -22.60
CA CYS A 365 3.21 15.62 -21.76
C CYS A 365 3.21 16.47 -20.49
N TYR A 366 2.92 15.83 -19.35
CA TYR A 366 2.82 16.52 -18.06
C TYR A 366 4.11 16.37 -17.26
N SER A 367 4.61 17.46 -16.69
CA SER A 367 5.65 17.39 -15.66
C SER A 367 5.16 16.66 -14.40
N ALA A 368 6.08 16.17 -13.57
CA ALA A 368 5.74 15.47 -12.33
C ALA A 368 4.80 16.30 -11.42
N SER A 369 5.04 17.61 -11.33
CA SER A 369 4.19 18.54 -10.57
C SER A 369 2.79 18.67 -11.17
N GLN A 370 2.69 18.85 -12.49
CA GLN A 370 1.41 18.93 -13.19
C GLN A 370 0.60 17.64 -13.02
N ARG A 371 1.24 16.47 -13.16
CA ARG A 371 0.58 15.17 -12.93
C ARG A 371 0.01 15.07 -11.52
N GLN A 372 0.81 15.42 -10.51
CA GLN A 372 0.39 15.38 -9.12
C GLN A 372 -0.78 16.32 -8.82
N ASN A 373 -0.74 17.55 -9.35
CA ASN A 373 -1.80 18.53 -9.14
C ASN A 373 -3.11 18.10 -9.83
N ARG A 374 -3.05 17.58 -11.06
CA ARG A 374 -4.23 17.03 -11.74
C ARG A 374 -4.83 15.85 -10.99
N LEU A 375 -4.00 14.92 -10.53
CA LEU A 375 -4.43 13.79 -9.72
C LEU A 375 -5.16 14.26 -8.44
N ALA A 376 -4.55 15.18 -7.69
CA ALA A 376 -5.14 15.71 -6.47
C ALA A 376 -6.48 16.41 -6.75
N ASN A 377 -6.54 17.27 -7.78
CA ASN A 377 -7.74 18.00 -8.14
C ASN A 377 -8.86 17.07 -8.60
N TYR A 378 -8.55 16.06 -9.41
CA TYR A 378 -9.51 15.08 -9.89
C TYR A 378 -10.13 14.28 -8.74
N PHE A 379 -9.31 13.68 -7.87
CA PHE A 379 -9.83 12.88 -6.75
C PHE A 379 -10.47 13.74 -5.65
N ASN A 380 -10.07 15.00 -5.48
CA ASN A 380 -10.77 15.94 -4.60
C ASN A 380 -12.16 16.28 -5.16
N MET A 381 -12.28 16.51 -6.47
CA MET A 381 -13.57 16.71 -7.13
C MET A 381 -14.45 15.45 -7.00
N MET A 382 -13.90 14.27 -7.28
CA MET A 382 -14.64 13.02 -7.16
C MET A 382 -15.06 12.74 -5.71
N ALA A 383 -14.19 12.97 -4.73
CA ALA A 383 -14.55 12.79 -3.32
C ALA A 383 -15.68 13.76 -2.89
N ARG A 384 -15.68 15.01 -3.36
CA ARG A 384 -16.80 15.94 -3.09
C ARG A 384 -18.12 15.42 -3.66
N ASN A 385 -18.11 14.95 -4.91
CA ASN A 385 -19.30 14.40 -5.56
C ASN A 385 -19.77 13.09 -4.92
N LEU A 386 -18.85 12.21 -4.52
CA LEU A 386 -19.14 10.99 -3.76
C LEU A 386 -19.89 11.34 -2.46
N ASN A 387 -19.35 12.24 -1.65
CA ASN A 387 -19.99 12.63 -0.39
C ASN A 387 -21.35 13.31 -0.63
N LYS A 388 -21.47 14.15 -1.66
CA LYS A 388 -22.76 14.75 -2.04
C LYS A 388 -23.80 13.68 -2.37
N ALA A 389 -23.40 12.65 -3.11
CA ALA A 389 -24.27 11.54 -3.48
C ALA A 389 -24.70 10.71 -2.26
N VAL A 390 -23.74 10.32 -1.41
CA VAL A 390 -23.99 9.57 -0.18
C VAL A 390 -24.88 10.36 0.79
N SER A 391 -24.58 11.64 1.04
CA SER A 391 -25.42 12.49 1.90
C SER A 391 -26.82 12.73 1.32
N LYS A 392 -26.98 12.69 -0.01
CA LYS A 392 -28.31 12.74 -0.62
C LYS A 392 -29.08 11.45 -0.32
N TYR A 393 -28.45 10.29 -0.52
CA TYR A 393 -29.04 9.00 -0.21
C TYR A 393 -29.44 8.88 1.27
N TYR A 394 -28.55 9.23 2.20
CA TYR A 394 -28.82 9.20 3.64
C TYR A 394 -30.04 10.05 4.02
N ARG A 395 -30.17 11.25 3.44
CA ARG A 395 -31.33 12.12 3.67
C ARG A 395 -32.62 11.56 3.07
N GLN A 396 -32.56 10.98 1.88
CA GLN A 396 -33.75 10.41 1.23
C GLN A 396 -34.29 9.19 1.98
N HIS A 397 -33.41 8.42 2.61
CA HIS A 397 -33.75 7.18 3.32
C HIS A 397 -33.73 7.33 4.85
N ASN A 398 -33.64 8.55 5.37
CA ASN A 398 -33.64 8.86 6.82
C ASN A 398 -32.60 8.07 7.64
N LEU A 399 -31.38 7.91 7.11
CA LEU A 399 -30.30 7.10 7.71
C LEU A 399 -29.39 7.89 8.68
N GLY A 400 -29.79 9.11 9.05
CA GLY A 400 -29.00 10.00 9.90
C GLY A 400 -27.82 10.68 9.19
N GLU A 401 -26.76 10.99 9.94
CA GLU A 401 -25.57 11.65 9.42
C GLU A 401 -24.56 10.65 8.86
N ASN A 402 -23.95 10.99 7.71
CA ASN A 402 -22.85 10.23 7.15
C ASN A 402 -21.52 10.95 7.39
N ARG A 403 -20.46 10.18 7.66
CA ARG A 403 -19.11 10.73 7.73
C ARG A 403 -18.56 11.06 6.33
N ARG A 404 -17.51 11.87 6.31
CA ARG A 404 -16.81 12.23 5.08
C ARG A 404 -15.91 11.10 4.59
N ILE A 405 -16.17 10.61 3.38
CA ILE A 405 -15.46 9.50 2.73
C ILE A 405 -14.44 10.04 1.71
N THR A 406 -13.30 9.36 1.58
CA THR A 406 -12.32 9.59 0.50
C THR A 406 -11.99 8.28 -0.19
N PHE A 407 -11.39 8.33 -1.38
CA PHE A 407 -11.02 7.11 -2.13
C PHE A 407 -10.01 6.22 -1.40
N TYR A 408 -9.26 6.74 -0.42
CA TYR A 408 -8.42 5.90 0.43
C TYR A 408 -9.22 4.93 1.32
N PHE A 409 -10.52 5.13 1.51
CA PHE A 409 -11.38 4.22 2.26
C PHE A 409 -11.71 2.95 1.45
N ALA A 410 -11.67 3.00 0.11
CA ALA A 410 -12.01 1.85 -0.74
C ALA A 410 -11.09 0.64 -0.48
N ARG A 411 -9.79 0.88 -0.31
CA ARG A 411 -8.84 -0.17 0.08
C ARG A 411 -9.15 -0.78 1.44
N HIS A 412 -9.45 0.04 2.43
CA HIS A 412 -9.83 -0.48 3.76
C HIS A 412 -11.14 -1.25 3.70
N ALA A 413 -12.13 -0.75 2.96
CA ALA A 413 -13.39 -1.45 2.71
C ALA A 413 -13.16 -2.81 2.05
N PHE A 414 -12.37 -2.86 0.97
CA PHE A 414 -12.01 -4.12 0.33
C PHE A 414 -11.34 -5.10 1.31
N CYS A 415 -10.30 -4.67 2.04
CA CYS A 415 -9.62 -5.53 3.00
C CYS A 415 -10.58 -6.07 4.06
N ASN A 416 -11.43 -5.22 4.64
CA ASN A 416 -12.37 -5.62 5.69
C ASN A 416 -13.45 -6.57 5.16
N LEU A 417 -13.96 -6.32 3.94
CA LEU A 417 -14.95 -7.20 3.30
C LEU A 417 -14.37 -8.58 3.01
N VAL A 418 -13.14 -8.65 2.49
CA VAL A 418 -12.49 -9.93 2.18
C VAL A 418 -12.06 -10.66 3.46
N ASP A 419 -11.60 -9.94 4.49
CA ASP A 419 -11.30 -10.53 5.80
C ASP A 419 -12.57 -11.14 6.44
N SER A 420 -13.75 -10.51 6.25
CA SER A 420 -15.04 -11.07 6.70
C SER A 420 -15.49 -12.34 5.94
N MET A 421 -14.76 -12.75 4.90
CA MET A 421 -15.00 -13.99 4.15
C MET A 421 -14.05 -15.11 4.59
N ASP A 422 -13.35 -14.94 5.72
CA ASP A 422 -12.34 -15.87 6.26
C ASP A 422 -11.21 -16.19 5.26
N VAL A 423 -10.90 -15.24 4.37
CA VAL A 423 -9.78 -15.38 3.43
C VAL A 423 -8.46 -15.21 4.18
N PRO A 424 -7.49 -16.13 4.03
CA PRO A 424 -6.20 -16.02 4.69
C PRO A 424 -5.49 -14.69 4.42
N ARG A 425 -4.96 -14.05 5.47
CA ARG A 425 -4.33 -12.71 5.39
C ARG A 425 -3.25 -12.58 4.33
N HIS A 426 -2.47 -13.62 4.08
CA HIS A 426 -1.42 -13.62 3.05
C HIS A 426 -2.01 -13.51 1.63
N ILE A 427 -3.20 -14.08 1.40
CA ILE A 427 -3.93 -13.93 0.14
C ILE A 427 -4.40 -12.48 -0.01
N ILE A 428 -4.95 -11.89 1.06
CA ILE A 428 -5.37 -10.48 1.07
C ILE A 428 -4.18 -9.55 0.79
N GLN A 429 -3.03 -9.80 1.43
CA GLN A 429 -1.79 -9.05 1.20
C GLN A 429 -1.31 -9.12 -0.25
N ASN A 430 -1.38 -10.31 -0.86
CA ASN A 430 -1.05 -10.53 -2.28
C ASN A 430 -2.00 -9.74 -3.19
N MET A 431 -3.32 -9.81 -2.98
CA MET A 431 -4.33 -9.07 -3.75
C MET A 431 -4.10 -7.54 -3.67
N VAL A 432 -3.84 -7.02 -2.48
CA VAL A 432 -3.64 -5.58 -2.25
C VAL A 432 -2.26 -5.08 -2.74
N GLY A 433 -1.37 -6.00 -3.13
CA GLY A 433 -0.03 -5.71 -3.65
C GLY A 433 0.95 -5.25 -2.56
N HIS A 434 0.79 -5.78 -1.34
CA HIS A 434 1.72 -5.52 -0.23
C HIS A 434 3.06 -6.22 -0.45
N ARG A 435 4.08 -5.81 0.32
CA ARG A 435 5.36 -6.49 0.28
C ARG A 435 5.22 -7.89 0.87
N SER A 436 5.18 -8.89 0.00
CA SER A 436 5.22 -10.29 0.38
C SER A 436 6.50 -10.62 1.13
N SER A 437 6.38 -11.31 2.25
CA SER A 437 7.52 -11.89 2.94
C SER A 437 8.14 -13.03 2.11
N VAL A 438 9.37 -13.44 2.45
CA VAL A 438 10.03 -14.62 1.83
C VAL A 438 9.16 -15.88 1.96
N LEU A 439 8.40 -15.99 3.06
CA LEU A 439 7.46 -17.08 3.31
C LEU A 439 6.31 -17.10 2.29
N GLU A 440 5.73 -15.94 2.02
CA GLU A 440 4.66 -15.78 1.03
C GLU A 440 5.12 -16.06 -0.40
N MET A 441 6.39 -15.80 -0.71
CA MET A 441 6.95 -16.06 -2.05
C MET A 441 7.38 -17.50 -2.28
N SER A 442 7.84 -18.20 -1.23
CA SER A 442 8.53 -19.49 -1.38
C SER A 442 7.78 -20.70 -0.83
N TYR A 443 6.83 -20.50 0.10
CA TYR A 443 6.20 -21.59 0.85
C TYR A 443 4.67 -21.58 0.81
N LEU A 444 4.05 -20.43 0.53
CA LEU A 444 2.59 -20.34 0.39
C LEU A 444 2.21 -20.37 -1.09
N ARG A 445 1.18 -21.16 -1.42
CA ARG A 445 0.65 -21.21 -2.78
C ARG A 445 0.11 -19.81 -3.16
N PRO A 446 0.46 -19.27 -4.34
CA PRO A 446 -0.12 -18.02 -4.81
C PRO A 446 -1.63 -18.18 -5.06
N ILE A 447 -2.37 -17.09 -4.90
CA ILE A 447 -3.78 -17.07 -5.26
C ILE A 447 -3.94 -17.21 -6.78
N THR A 448 -4.82 -18.11 -7.23
CA THR A 448 -5.08 -18.29 -8.67
C THR A 448 -6.07 -17.25 -9.18
N PRO A 449 -6.10 -16.97 -10.51
CA PRO A 449 -7.10 -16.09 -11.11
C PRO A 449 -8.54 -16.52 -10.79
N TRP A 450 -8.82 -17.83 -10.79
CA TRP A 450 -10.13 -18.37 -10.40
C TRP A 450 -10.49 -18.05 -8.95
N GLN A 451 -9.56 -18.25 -8.01
CA GLN A 451 -9.79 -17.91 -6.59
C GLN A 451 -10.03 -16.40 -6.39
N GLN A 452 -9.28 -15.55 -7.09
CA GLN A 452 -9.54 -14.10 -7.07
C GLN A 452 -10.93 -13.77 -7.63
N ALA A 453 -11.32 -14.40 -8.74
CA ALA A 453 -12.63 -14.22 -9.35
C ALA A 453 -13.76 -14.64 -8.39
N GLN A 454 -13.61 -15.76 -7.68
CA GLN A 454 -14.58 -16.22 -6.68
C GLN A 454 -14.71 -15.25 -5.52
N ILE A 455 -13.59 -14.78 -4.94
CA ILE A 455 -13.62 -13.78 -3.86
C ILE A 455 -14.31 -12.50 -4.33
N SER A 456 -13.93 -12.01 -5.52
CA SER A 456 -14.54 -10.81 -6.10
C SER A 456 -16.03 -11.00 -6.40
N HIS A 457 -16.42 -12.17 -6.92
CA HIS A 457 -17.82 -12.49 -7.20
C HIS A 457 -18.63 -12.54 -5.91
N THR A 458 -18.19 -13.29 -4.90
CA THR A 458 -18.85 -13.37 -3.59
C THR A 458 -18.97 -11.98 -2.95
N LEU A 459 -17.93 -11.14 -3.06
CA LEU A 459 -17.98 -9.77 -2.56
C LEU A 459 -19.06 -8.93 -3.24
N LEU A 460 -19.06 -8.89 -4.58
CA LEU A 460 -19.95 -8.01 -5.34
C LEU A 460 -21.39 -8.53 -5.37
N SER A 461 -21.59 -9.84 -5.41
CA SER A 461 -22.91 -10.48 -5.40
C SER A 461 -23.72 -10.15 -4.14
N ARG A 462 -23.08 -9.88 -2.99
CA ARG A 462 -23.76 -9.41 -1.76
C ARG A 462 -24.48 -8.07 -1.91
N TYR A 463 -24.14 -7.29 -2.94
CA TYR A 463 -24.61 -5.90 -3.10
C TYR A 463 -25.32 -5.62 -4.43
N PHE A 464 -25.25 -6.54 -5.39
CA PHE A 464 -25.78 -6.35 -6.74
C PHE A 464 -26.79 -7.43 -7.19
N ILE A 465 -26.88 -8.54 -6.45
CA ILE A 465 -27.97 -9.52 -6.55
C ILE A 465 -28.83 -9.32 -5.30
#